data_AF-A0A7Y2N2A3-F1
#
_entry.id   AF-A0A7Y2N2A3-F1
#
_cell.length_a   1.000
_cell.length_b   1.000
_cell.length_c   1.000
_cell.angle_alpha   90.00
_cell.angle_beta   90.00
_cell.angle_gamma   90.00
#
_symmetry.space_group_name_H-M   'P 1'
#
loop_
_entity.id
_entity.type
_entity.pdbx_description
1 polymer ?
#
loop_
_entity_poly.entity_id
_entity_poly.type
_entity_poly.pdbx_seq_one_letter_code
_entity_poly.pdbx_strand_id
1 'polypeptide(L)'
;MQTKGLRLFHSGILAKRVERAHDALSDCTLCPRNCRVNRLKGETGRCGTAEKAVIASYNPHFGEEQPLVGSHGSGTIFHSGCSLGCCFCQNYDISHHPSAGSQVDAEHFAAIMLDLQSRGCHNINFVTPSHVVPQIMAALITAYENGLTLPLVYNSSGYDSIATL
;
A
#
# COMPACT_ATOMS: atom_id res chain seq x y z
N MET A 1 12.28 20.54 -0.24
CA MET A 1 11.65 20.32 -1.56
C MET A 1 10.37 19.53 -1.32
N GLN A 2 9.18 20.05 -1.67
CA GLN A 2 7.92 19.34 -1.41
C GLN A 2 7.74 18.18 -2.41
N THR A 3 7.35 17.01 -1.93
CA THR A 3 7.06 15.86 -2.80
C THR A 3 5.82 16.12 -3.65
N LYS A 4 5.69 15.41 -4.79
CA LYS A 4 4.49 15.50 -5.64
C LYS A 4 3.21 15.18 -4.86
N GLY A 5 3.26 14.17 -3.97
CA GLY A 5 2.14 13.79 -3.12
C GLY A 5 1.68 14.93 -2.20
N LEU A 6 2.61 15.62 -1.54
CA LEU A 6 2.28 16.75 -0.67
C LEU A 6 1.61 17.92 -1.42
N ARG A 7 2.02 18.18 -2.66
CA ARG A 7 1.34 19.17 -3.52
C ARG A 7 -0.10 18.76 -3.85
N LEU A 8 -0.32 17.47 -4.15
CA LEU A 8 -1.67 16.94 -4.41
C LEU A 8 -2.55 17.00 -3.17
N PHE A 9 -1.98 16.74 -2.00
CA PHE A 9 -2.65 16.90 -0.71
C PHE A 9 -3.12 18.33 -0.49
N HIS A 10 -2.21 19.32 -0.54
CA HIS A 10 -2.57 20.74 -0.34
C HIS A 10 -3.59 21.27 -1.37
N SER A 11 -3.57 20.75 -2.60
CA SER A 11 -4.53 21.14 -3.64
C SER A 11 -5.93 20.51 -3.49
N GLY A 12 -6.14 19.61 -2.54
CA GLY A 12 -7.37 18.82 -2.38
C GLY A 12 -7.60 17.77 -3.47
N ILE A 13 -6.71 17.65 -4.46
CA ILE A 13 -6.80 16.63 -5.52
C ILE A 13 -6.66 15.23 -4.93
N LEU A 14 -5.81 15.06 -3.91
CA LEU A 14 -5.63 13.76 -3.26
C LEU A 14 -6.96 13.25 -2.67
N ALA A 15 -7.70 14.07 -1.93
CA ALA A 15 -8.99 13.69 -1.35
C ALA A 15 -9.98 13.18 -2.40
N LYS A 16 -10.13 13.89 -3.52
CA LYS A 16 -10.99 13.45 -4.64
C LYS A 16 -10.56 12.11 -5.25
N ARG A 17 -9.25 11.83 -5.27
CA ARG A 17 -8.72 10.55 -5.77
C ARG A 17 -8.94 9.43 -4.76
N VAL A 18 -8.85 9.73 -3.46
CA VAL A 18 -9.17 8.77 -2.37
C VAL A 18 -10.62 8.35 -2.45
N GLU A 19 -11.56 9.29 -2.61
CA GLU A 19 -12.99 8.99 -2.79
C GLU A 19 -13.21 8.02 -3.96
N ARG A 20 -12.65 8.33 -5.13
CA ARG A 20 -12.76 7.47 -6.32
C ARG A 20 -12.13 6.08 -6.11
N ALA A 21 -11.01 6.01 -5.40
CA ALA A 21 -10.35 4.74 -5.10
C ALA A 21 -11.17 3.90 -4.10
N HIS A 22 -11.81 4.56 -3.14
CA HIS A 22 -12.73 3.93 -2.20
C HIS A 22 -13.99 3.40 -2.90
N ASP A 23 -14.60 4.18 -3.81
CA ASP A 23 -15.78 3.75 -4.57
C ASP A 23 -15.50 2.48 -5.39
N ALA A 24 -14.29 2.36 -5.93
CA ALA A 24 -13.84 1.18 -6.67
C ALA A 24 -13.80 -0.11 -5.82
N LEU A 25 -13.87 -0.02 -4.49
CA LEU A 25 -13.98 -1.19 -3.61
C LEU A 25 -15.34 -1.87 -3.71
N SER A 26 -16.40 -1.15 -4.11
CA SER A 26 -17.75 -1.70 -4.26
C SER A 26 -17.90 -2.60 -5.49
N ASP A 27 -17.03 -2.42 -6.49
CA ASP A 27 -16.95 -3.20 -7.73
C ASP A 27 -15.48 -3.36 -8.15
N CYS A 28 -14.76 -4.26 -7.46
CA CYS A 28 -13.30 -4.27 -7.47
C CYS A 28 -12.66 -4.60 -8.83
N THR A 29 -11.90 -3.63 -9.35
CA THR A 29 -11.10 -3.74 -10.60
C THR A 29 -9.60 -3.40 -10.42
N LEU A 30 -9.13 -3.38 -9.16
CA LEU A 30 -7.79 -2.88 -8.80
C LEU A 30 -6.59 -3.64 -9.40
N CYS A 31 -6.80 -4.86 -9.88
CA CYS A 31 -5.77 -5.68 -10.52
C CYS A 31 -6.33 -6.34 -11.79
N PRO A 32 -5.47 -6.89 -12.67
CA PRO A 32 -5.92 -7.48 -13.93
C PRO A 32 -6.89 -8.66 -13.78
N ARG A 33 -7.06 -9.22 -12.57
CA ARG A 33 -8.09 -10.24 -12.29
C ARG A 33 -9.51 -9.72 -12.45
N ASN A 34 -9.75 -8.42 -12.27
CA ASN A 34 -11.05 -7.78 -12.49
C ASN A 34 -12.22 -8.55 -11.82
N CYS A 35 -12.10 -8.86 -10.53
CA CYS A 35 -12.99 -9.82 -9.86
C CYS A 35 -14.38 -9.29 -9.52
N ARG A 36 -14.62 -7.97 -9.59
CA ARG A 36 -15.94 -7.34 -9.42
C ARG A 36 -16.65 -7.62 -8.08
N VAL A 37 -15.90 -8.10 -7.09
CA VAL A 37 -16.41 -8.33 -5.73
C VAL A 37 -16.64 -7.00 -5.02
N ASN A 38 -17.62 -6.98 -4.12
CA ASN A 38 -17.91 -5.84 -3.27
C ASN A 38 -17.16 -5.96 -1.94
N ARG A 39 -15.95 -5.38 -1.91
CA ARG A 39 -15.09 -5.40 -0.72
C ARG A 39 -15.67 -4.65 0.47
N LEU A 40 -16.52 -3.63 0.21
CA LEU A 40 -17.24 -2.89 1.26
C LEU A 40 -18.30 -3.75 1.97
N LYS A 41 -18.69 -4.89 1.38
CA LYS A 41 -19.54 -5.90 2.02
C LYS A 41 -18.76 -7.05 2.64
N GLY A 42 -17.43 -6.94 2.70
CA GLY A 42 -16.54 -7.99 3.20
C GLY A 42 -16.21 -9.08 2.18
N GLU A 43 -16.62 -8.96 0.92
CA GLU A 43 -16.28 -9.94 -0.12
C GLU A 43 -14.81 -9.84 -0.51
N THR A 44 -14.20 -10.97 -0.88
CA THR A 44 -12.79 -11.04 -1.24
C THR A 44 -12.59 -11.69 -2.60
N GLY A 45 -11.67 -11.14 -3.40
CA GLY A 45 -11.19 -11.78 -4.64
C GLY A 45 -10.01 -12.71 -4.37
N ARG A 46 -9.27 -13.06 -5.44
CA ARG A 46 -8.10 -13.95 -5.35
C ARG A 46 -7.01 -13.45 -4.38
N CYS A 47 -6.86 -12.13 -4.23
CA CYS A 47 -5.90 -11.55 -3.29
C CYS A 47 -6.29 -11.71 -1.81
N GLY A 48 -7.54 -12.07 -1.51
CA GLY A 48 -8.03 -12.26 -0.14
C GLY A 48 -8.21 -10.99 0.69
N THR A 49 -8.11 -9.82 0.06
CA THR A 49 -8.27 -8.52 0.72
C THR A 49 -9.70 -8.00 0.58
N ALA A 50 -10.32 -7.67 1.71
CA ALA A 50 -11.64 -7.04 1.80
C ALA A 50 -11.49 -5.49 1.87
N GLU A 51 -12.31 -4.83 2.69
CA GLU A 51 -12.29 -3.37 2.89
C GLU A 51 -10.99 -2.87 3.54
N LYS A 52 -10.47 -3.58 4.54
CA LYS A 52 -9.24 -3.18 5.26
C LYS A 52 -8.01 -3.89 4.70
N ALA A 53 -6.88 -3.18 4.70
CA ALA A 53 -5.59 -3.78 4.40
C ALA A 53 -5.12 -4.63 5.59
N VAL A 54 -4.35 -5.67 5.30
CA VAL A 54 -3.64 -6.46 6.32
C VAL A 54 -2.14 -6.22 6.11
N ILE A 55 -1.48 -5.73 7.15
CA ILE A 55 -0.03 -5.53 7.16
C ILE A 55 0.59 -6.71 7.92
N ALA A 56 1.46 -7.44 7.22
CA ALA A 56 2.19 -8.56 7.79
C ALA A 56 3.37 -8.09 8.64
N SER A 57 4.13 -7.13 8.14
CA SER A 57 5.29 -6.54 8.82
C SER A 57 5.68 -5.20 8.18
N TYR A 58 6.48 -4.42 8.92
CA TYR A 58 7.13 -3.21 8.41
C TYR A 58 8.45 -2.96 9.13
N ASN A 59 9.48 -2.55 8.40
CA ASN A 59 10.80 -2.25 8.95
C ASN A 59 11.69 -1.52 7.94
N PRO A 60 12.79 -0.88 8.39
CA PRO A 60 13.93 -0.57 7.56
C PRO A 60 14.43 -1.86 6.90
N HIS A 61 14.30 -1.94 5.58
CA HIS A 61 14.67 -3.09 4.79
C HIS A 61 15.90 -2.77 3.94
N PHE A 62 16.90 -3.65 4.01
CA PHE A 62 18.19 -3.51 3.34
C PHE A 62 18.36 -4.50 2.17
N GLY A 63 17.31 -5.24 1.83
CA GLY A 63 17.31 -6.22 0.73
C GLY A 63 16.94 -5.63 -0.64
N GLU A 64 16.54 -4.36 -0.71
CA GLU A 64 16.23 -3.67 -1.98
C GLU A 64 17.50 -3.19 -2.70
N GLU A 65 17.36 -2.64 -3.90
CA GLU A 65 18.47 -2.10 -4.66
C GLU A 65 19.14 -0.90 -3.95
N GLN A 66 20.44 -0.72 -4.20
CA GLN A 66 21.27 0.36 -3.61
C GLN A 66 20.61 1.76 -3.65
N PRO A 67 19.95 2.19 -4.73
CA PRO A 67 19.28 3.49 -4.78
C PRO A 67 18.10 3.65 -3.81
N LEU A 68 17.50 2.56 -3.34
CA LEU A 68 16.35 2.57 -2.43
C LEU A 68 16.78 2.46 -0.96
N VAL A 69 17.81 1.67 -0.66
CA VAL A 69 18.20 1.36 0.72
C VAL A 69 19.04 2.45 1.37
N GLY A 70 19.93 3.11 0.61
CA GLY A 70 20.88 4.07 1.18
C GLY A 70 21.58 3.55 2.44
N SER A 71 21.72 4.42 3.45
CA SER A 71 22.34 4.09 4.74
C SER A 71 21.35 3.64 5.84
N HIS A 72 20.05 3.88 5.66
CA HIS A 72 19.04 3.73 6.72
C HIS A 72 17.89 2.79 6.33
N GLY A 73 18.03 2.10 5.20
CA GLY A 73 17.05 1.18 4.68
C GLY A 73 15.90 1.87 3.94
N SER A 74 15.24 1.06 3.12
CA SER A 74 13.92 1.34 2.55
C SER A 74 12.87 1.12 3.63
N GLY A 75 11.96 2.07 3.85
CA GLY A 75 10.89 1.92 4.84
C GLY A 75 9.81 1.00 4.30
N THR A 76 10.07 -0.30 4.35
CA THR A 76 9.27 -1.28 3.61
C THR A 76 8.10 -1.77 4.45
N ILE A 77 6.92 -1.80 3.82
CA ILE A 77 5.67 -2.31 4.38
C ILE A 77 5.25 -3.51 3.54
N PHE A 78 5.17 -4.66 4.19
CA PHE A 78 4.75 -5.92 3.57
C PHE A 78 3.26 -6.16 3.83
N HIS A 79 2.50 -6.26 2.75
CA HIS A 79 1.07 -6.54 2.81
C HIS A 79 0.80 -8.05 2.72
N SER A 80 -0.24 -8.49 3.42
CA SER A 80 -0.74 -9.85 3.28
C SER A 80 -1.68 -9.94 2.08
N GLY A 81 -1.69 -11.11 1.44
CA GLY A 81 -2.44 -11.34 0.20
C GLY A 81 -1.73 -10.81 -1.04
N CYS A 82 -2.05 -11.38 -2.21
CA CYS A 82 -1.47 -10.99 -3.50
C CYS A 82 -2.41 -11.36 -4.65
N SER A 83 -2.54 -10.50 -5.66
CA SER A 83 -3.38 -10.75 -6.86
C SER A 83 -2.77 -11.74 -7.86
N LEU A 84 -1.45 -11.93 -7.82
CA LEU A 84 -0.69 -12.76 -8.78
C LEU A 84 -0.67 -14.23 -8.36
N GLY A 85 -0.12 -14.55 -7.17
CA GLY A 85 -0.07 -15.90 -6.62
C GLY A 85 1.02 -16.80 -7.21
N CYS A 86 2.27 -16.33 -7.26
CA CYS A 86 3.41 -17.07 -7.84
C CYS A 86 3.66 -18.42 -7.14
N CYS A 87 3.98 -19.46 -7.90
CA CYS A 87 4.42 -20.77 -7.36
C CYS A 87 5.83 -20.75 -6.77
N PHE A 88 6.62 -19.70 -7.05
CA PHE A 88 7.97 -19.45 -6.54
C PHE A 88 8.01 -18.21 -5.64
N CYS A 89 6.90 -17.87 -4.97
CA CYS A 89 6.80 -16.64 -4.19
C CYS A 89 7.81 -16.62 -3.02
N GLN A 90 8.69 -15.62 -3.00
CA GLN A 90 9.63 -15.40 -1.87
C GLN A 90 8.90 -15.02 -0.58
N ASN A 91 7.76 -14.32 -0.71
CA ASN A 91 6.91 -13.89 0.39
C ASN A 91 5.71 -14.84 0.59
N TYR A 92 5.89 -16.14 0.34
CA TYR A 92 4.78 -17.12 0.32
C TYR A 92 3.91 -17.03 1.58
N ASP A 93 4.54 -17.01 2.75
CA ASP A 93 3.87 -17.03 4.05
C ASP A 93 2.90 -15.87 4.26
N ILE A 94 3.09 -14.74 3.58
CA ILE A 94 2.23 -13.55 3.69
C ILE A 94 1.39 -13.32 2.43
N SER A 95 1.93 -13.58 1.24
CA SER A 95 1.24 -13.33 -0.03
C SER A 95 0.17 -14.38 -0.34
N HIS A 96 0.33 -15.62 0.12
CA HIS A 96 -0.65 -16.70 -0.05
C HIS A 96 -1.55 -16.88 1.17
N HIS A 97 -1.28 -16.20 2.29
CA HIS A 97 -2.11 -16.20 3.49
C HIS A 97 -2.60 -14.77 3.81
N PRO A 98 -3.76 -14.36 3.26
CA PRO A 98 -4.28 -12.99 3.41
C PRO A 98 -4.53 -12.53 4.86
N SER A 99 -4.62 -13.47 5.81
CA SER A 99 -4.78 -13.20 7.25
C SER A 99 -3.45 -13.16 8.02
N ALA A 100 -2.31 -13.34 7.37
CA ALA A 100 -1.00 -13.31 8.01
C ALA A 100 -0.56 -11.89 8.35
N GLY A 101 -1.12 -11.31 9.41
CA GLY A 101 -0.83 -9.94 9.83
C GLY A 101 -1.96 -9.31 10.64
N SER A 102 -1.94 -7.99 10.74
CA SER A 102 -2.99 -7.22 11.42
C SER A 102 -3.78 -6.38 10.42
N GLN A 103 -5.11 -6.39 10.55
CA GLN A 103 -5.96 -5.44 9.85
C GLN A 103 -5.69 -4.04 10.37
N VAL A 104 -5.55 -3.08 9.45
CA VAL A 104 -5.30 -1.68 9.79
C VAL A 104 -6.35 -0.76 9.15
N ASP A 105 -6.71 0.29 9.87
CA ASP A 105 -7.41 1.45 9.35
C ASP A 105 -6.43 2.49 8.80
N ALA A 106 -6.94 3.60 8.28
CA ALA A 106 -6.14 4.64 7.65
C ALA A 106 -5.20 5.30 8.68
N GLU A 107 -5.66 5.49 9.91
CA GLU A 107 -4.92 6.10 11.01
C GLU A 107 -3.73 5.24 11.43
N HIS A 108 -3.94 3.94 11.65
CA HIS A 108 -2.84 3.03 11.99
C HIS A 108 -1.84 2.88 10.83
N PHE A 109 -2.32 2.82 9.59
CA PHE A 109 -1.42 2.75 8.43
C PHE A 109 -0.59 4.04 8.33
N ALA A 110 -1.20 5.22 8.53
CA ALA A 110 -0.47 6.48 8.58
C ALA A 110 0.59 6.51 9.69
N ALA A 111 0.25 6.02 10.89
CA ALA A 111 1.19 5.91 11.99
C ALA A 111 2.40 5.01 11.63
N ILE A 112 2.19 3.91 10.92
CA ILE A 112 3.28 3.05 10.43
C ILE A 112 4.21 3.80 9.46
N MET A 113 3.65 4.58 8.53
CA MET A 113 4.46 5.38 7.60
C MET A 113 5.31 6.44 8.35
N LEU A 114 4.73 7.07 9.37
CA LEU A 114 5.42 8.06 10.19
C LEU A 114 6.48 7.42 11.11
N ASP A 115 6.24 6.22 11.64
CA ASP A 115 7.24 5.44 12.39
C ASP A 115 8.48 5.19 11.52
N LEU A 116 8.29 4.65 10.31
CA LEU A 116 9.38 4.40 9.37
C LEU A 116 10.14 5.67 9.02
N GLN A 117 9.44 6.79 8.85
CA GLN A 117 10.08 8.11 8.69
C GLN A 117 10.90 8.50 9.91
N SER A 118 10.35 8.37 11.13
CA SER A 118 11.04 8.72 12.37
C SER A 118 12.30 7.88 12.62
N ARG A 119 12.31 6.65 12.09
CA ARG A 119 13.46 5.73 12.11
C ARG A 119 14.52 6.06 11.06
N GLY A 120 14.30 7.10 10.25
CA GLY A 120 15.28 7.62 9.30
C GLY A 120 15.30 6.92 7.94
N CYS A 121 14.30 6.08 7.62
CA CYS A 121 14.23 5.42 6.32
C CYS A 121 14.24 6.42 5.16
N HIS A 122 14.75 6.00 4.01
CA HIS A 122 14.90 6.89 2.85
C HIS A 122 13.61 7.08 2.04
N ASN A 123 12.64 6.18 2.21
CA ASN A 123 11.37 6.17 1.51
C ASN A 123 10.33 5.36 2.30
N ILE A 124 9.07 5.41 1.86
CA ILE A 124 8.03 4.44 2.23
C ILE A 124 7.79 3.53 1.02
N ASN A 125 8.08 2.25 1.17
CA ASN A 125 8.03 1.26 0.10
C ASN A 125 6.91 0.24 0.36
N PHE A 126 5.90 0.25 -0.50
CA PHE A 126 4.78 -0.67 -0.42
C PHE A 126 5.03 -1.86 -1.35
N VAL A 127 5.09 -3.07 -0.79
CA VAL A 127 5.40 -4.29 -1.55
C VAL A 127 4.14 -4.93 -2.11
N THR A 128 4.10 -5.09 -3.43
CA THR A 128 2.97 -5.58 -4.24
C THR A 128 1.64 -4.93 -3.82
N PRO A 129 1.50 -3.59 -3.92
CA PRO A 129 0.43 -2.90 -3.23
C PRO A 129 -0.87 -2.76 -4.04
N SER A 130 -0.98 -3.30 -5.26
CA SER A 130 -2.12 -3.06 -6.16
C SER A 130 -3.47 -3.33 -5.50
N HIS A 131 -3.55 -4.41 -4.72
CA HIS A 131 -4.78 -4.82 -4.05
C HIS A 131 -5.10 -4.00 -2.79
N VAL A 132 -4.23 -3.09 -2.35
CA VAL A 132 -4.42 -2.21 -1.19
C VAL A 132 -4.26 -0.73 -1.51
N VAL A 133 -4.22 -0.34 -2.78
CA VAL A 133 -4.05 1.07 -3.19
C VAL A 133 -5.08 2.01 -2.55
N PRO A 134 -6.40 1.69 -2.52
CA PRO A 134 -7.38 2.56 -1.85
C PRO A 134 -7.06 2.82 -0.37
N GLN A 135 -6.60 1.80 0.35
CA GLN A 135 -6.25 1.88 1.77
C GLN A 135 -4.97 2.70 1.98
N ILE A 136 -3.96 2.53 1.12
CA ILE A 136 -2.75 3.38 1.11
C ILE A 136 -3.15 4.85 0.89
N MET A 137 -3.98 5.11 -0.12
CA MET A 137 -4.39 6.47 -0.46
C MET A 137 -5.17 7.13 0.67
N ALA A 138 -6.07 6.40 1.33
CA ALA A 138 -6.77 6.89 2.51
C ALA A 138 -5.79 7.28 3.63
N ALA A 139 -4.81 6.42 3.92
CA ALA A 139 -3.79 6.67 4.93
C ALA A 139 -2.86 7.85 4.59
N LEU A 140 -2.64 8.14 3.30
CA LEU A 140 -1.79 9.26 2.87
C LEU A 140 -2.35 10.63 3.27
N ILE A 141 -3.67 10.79 3.37
CA ILE A 141 -4.28 12.04 3.87
C ILE A 141 -3.76 12.30 5.29
N THR A 142 -4.02 11.35 6.19
CA THR A 142 -3.61 11.42 7.60
C THR A 142 -2.09 11.52 7.73
N ALA A 143 -1.33 10.78 6.93
CA ALA A 143 0.12 10.82 7.00
C ALA A 143 0.69 12.19 6.57
N TYR A 144 0.15 12.81 5.52
CA TYR A 144 0.58 14.15 5.11
C TYR A 144 0.18 15.23 6.11
N GLU A 145 -1.01 15.15 6.70
CA GLU A 145 -1.44 16.03 7.80
C GLU A 145 -0.47 15.97 8.98
N ASN A 146 0.08 14.79 9.26
CA ASN A 146 1.01 14.54 10.35
C ASN A 146 2.50 14.62 9.93
N GLY A 147 2.79 15.21 8.77
CA GLY A 147 4.16 15.56 8.39
C GLY A 147 4.96 14.47 7.68
N LEU A 148 4.31 13.52 7.01
CA LEU A 148 5.01 12.62 6.09
C LEU A 148 5.64 13.43 4.95
N THR A 149 6.94 13.30 4.76
CA THR A 149 7.72 13.99 3.73
C THR A 149 8.53 13.05 2.86
N LEU A 150 8.71 11.80 3.28
CA LEU A 150 9.46 10.81 2.53
C LEU A 150 8.82 10.51 1.16
N PRO A 151 9.64 10.18 0.15
CA PRO A 151 9.15 9.68 -1.12
C PRO A 151 8.46 8.32 -0.94
N LEU A 152 7.48 8.06 -1.80
CA LEU A 152 6.74 6.80 -1.84
C LEU A 152 7.30 5.92 -2.97
N VAL A 153 7.46 4.64 -2.70
CA VAL A 153 7.91 3.61 -3.64
C VAL A 153 6.79 2.58 -3.81
N TYR A 154 6.43 2.33 -5.06
CA TYR A 154 5.49 1.28 -5.44
C TYR A 154 6.30 0.08 -5.94
N ASN A 155 6.57 -0.89 -5.06
CA ASN A 155 7.30 -2.11 -5.43
C ASN A 155 6.30 -3.10 -6.05
N SER A 156 6.28 -3.13 -7.38
CA SER A 156 5.31 -3.86 -8.18
C SER A 156 5.71 -5.32 -8.40
N SER A 157 4.73 -6.23 -8.41
CA SER A 157 4.92 -7.60 -8.91
C SER A 157 4.81 -7.72 -10.44
N GLY A 158 4.64 -6.60 -11.15
CA GLY A 158 4.36 -6.51 -12.58
C GLY A 158 2.91 -6.84 -12.98
N TYR A 159 2.04 -7.20 -12.04
CA TYR A 159 0.66 -7.64 -12.30
C TYR A 159 -0.37 -6.61 -11.82
N ASP A 160 -0.27 -5.41 -12.36
CA ASP A 160 -1.06 -4.24 -12.00
C ASP A 160 -2.10 -3.88 -13.07
N SER A 161 -3.23 -3.31 -12.64
CA SER A 161 -4.17 -2.68 -13.56
C SER A 161 -3.71 -1.27 -13.88
N ILE A 162 -3.74 -0.87 -15.16
CA ILE A 162 -3.39 0.51 -15.57
C ILE A 162 -4.32 1.53 -14.91
N ALA A 163 -5.59 1.19 -14.68
CA ALA A 163 -6.53 2.09 -14.01
C ALA A 163 -6.18 2.37 -12.54
N THR A 164 -5.34 1.53 -11.93
CA THR A 164 -4.88 1.65 -10.54
C THR A 164 -3.62 2.51 -10.41
N LEU A 165 -2.81 2.64 -11.48
CA LEU A 165 -1.55 3.40 -11.51
C LEU A 165 -1.78 4.88 -11.89
#